data_AF-A0A9W8MM89-F1
#
_entry.id   AF-A0A9W8MM89-F1
#
_cell.length_a   1.000
_cell.length_b   1.000
_cell.length_c   1.000
_cell.angle_alpha   90.00
_cell.angle_beta   90.00
_cell.angle_gamma   90.00
#
_symmetry.space_group_name_H-M   'P 1'
#
loop_
_entity.id
_entity.type
_entity.pdbx_description
1 polymer ?
#
loop_
_entity_poly.entity_id
_entity_poly.type
_entity_poly.pdbx_seq_one_letter_code
_entity_poly.pdbx_strand_id
1 'polypeptide(L)'
;MTAVEYTTKFKLPAAQGNLKSSGNKGATDDMLLRDIYIAGLNKPLRKEVENEKEPPETLSDWITRSIARDQQWRLNNPTSSTLLPLLKKTTVKAVKTTRTEGTRIAKLTDAEREKLRREGRCWYCREQGHISRDCSKPKPERTFPLNSTAGPSTYRSPQNTSY
;
A
#
# COMPACT_ATOMS: atom_id res chain seq x y z
N MET A 1 -11.18 15.70 -7.86
CA MET A 1 -11.77 14.65 -7.02
C MET A 1 -11.71 13.36 -7.80
N THR A 2 -11.15 12.30 -7.23
CA THR A 2 -11.09 10.97 -7.86
C THR A 2 -12.45 10.28 -7.77
N ALA A 3 -12.70 9.26 -8.61
CA ALA A 3 -13.95 8.49 -8.52
C ALA A 3 -14.08 7.78 -7.16
N VAL A 4 -12.95 7.39 -6.56
CA VAL A 4 -12.85 6.79 -5.21
C VAL A 4 -13.18 7.81 -4.11
N GLU A 5 -12.64 9.02 -4.19
CA GLU A 5 -12.96 10.09 -3.23
C GLU A 5 -14.44 10.47 -3.32
N TYR A 6 -14.97 10.58 -4.54
CA TYR A 6 -16.37 10.92 -4.78
C TYR A 6 -17.31 9.84 -4.24
N THR A 7 -17.04 8.56 -4.52
CA THR A 7 -17.83 7.44 -3.99
C THR A 7 -17.81 7.37 -2.47
N THR A 8 -16.67 7.63 -1.86
CA THR A 8 -16.55 7.68 -0.39
C THR A 8 -17.44 8.79 0.18
N LYS A 9 -17.37 9.99 -0.41
CA LYS A 9 -18.21 11.13 -0.02
C LYS A 9 -19.69 10.92 -0.30
N PHE A 10 -20.03 10.15 -1.33
CA PHE A 10 -21.42 9.84 -1.67
C PHE A 10 -22.03 8.80 -0.71
N LYS A 11 -21.27 7.76 -0.34
CA LYS A 11 -21.72 6.71 0.58
C LYS A 11 -21.89 7.19 2.03
N LEU A 12 -21.13 8.21 2.44
CA LEU A 12 -21.16 8.77 3.80
C LEU A 12 -22.55 9.35 4.18
N PRO A 13 -23.15 10.27 3.42
CA PRO A 13 -24.50 10.79 3.68
C PRO A 13 -25.58 9.72 3.49
N ALA A 14 -25.44 8.83 2.51
CA ALA A 14 -26.39 7.74 2.29
C ALA A 14 -26.49 6.82 3.52
N ALA A 15 -25.34 6.52 4.15
CA ALA A 15 -25.30 5.78 5.40
C ALA A 15 -25.91 6.56 6.58
N GLN A 16 -25.71 7.88 6.64
CA GLN A 16 -26.26 8.75 7.70
C GLN A 16 -27.78 8.96 7.59
N GLY A 17 -28.32 9.01 6.37
CA GLY A 17 -29.74 9.16 6.09
C GLY A 17 -30.54 7.85 6.05
N ASN A 18 -29.91 6.71 6.35
CA ASN A 18 -30.49 5.36 6.22
C ASN A 18 -30.99 5.03 4.79
N LEU A 19 -30.50 5.75 3.78
CA LEU A 19 -30.71 5.48 2.36
C LEU A 19 -29.72 4.40 1.95
N LYS A 20 -30.04 3.15 2.28
CA LYS A 20 -29.21 2.00 1.94
C LYS A 20 -29.58 1.54 0.55
N SER A 21 -28.57 1.39 -0.30
CA SER A 21 -28.76 0.70 -1.56
C SER A 21 -29.34 -0.70 -1.27
N SER A 22 -30.50 -1.00 -1.86
CA SER A 22 -31.17 -2.29 -1.67
C SER A 22 -30.42 -3.41 -2.38
N GLY A 23 -29.48 -3.08 -3.28
CA GLY A 23 -28.74 -4.04 -4.10
C GLY A 23 -29.61 -4.73 -5.15
N ASN A 24 -30.88 -4.32 -5.28
CA ASN A 24 -31.87 -4.94 -6.13
C ASN A 24 -32.04 -4.10 -7.40
N LYS A 25 -31.94 -4.74 -8.57
CA LYS A 25 -32.22 -4.09 -9.84
C LYS A 25 -33.67 -3.57 -9.85
N GLY A 26 -33.87 -2.27 -10.05
CA GLY A 26 -35.19 -1.64 -10.15
C GLY A 26 -35.81 -1.15 -8.85
N ALA A 27 -35.09 -1.16 -7.72
CA ALA A 27 -35.56 -0.46 -6.51
C ALA A 27 -35.57 1.07 -6.76
N THR A 28 -36.67 1.74 -6.40
CA THR A 28 -36.85 3.19 -6.63
C THR A 28 -35.75 4.03 -5.96
N ASP A 29 -35.33 3.65 -4.75
CA ASP A 29 -34.21 4.30 -4.05
C ASP A 29 -32.87 4.10 -4.77
N ASP A 30 -32.59 2.89 -5.28
CA ASP A 30 -31.38 2.60 -6.05
C ASP A 30 -31.32 3.37 -7.38
N MET A 31 -32.48 3.61 -8.02
CA MET A 31 -32.58 4.44 -9.24
C MET A 31 -32.26 5.92 -8.95
N LEU A 32 -32.84 6.48 -7.89
CA LEU A 32 -32.58 7.88 -7.50
C LEU A 32 -31.12 8.07 -7.09
N LEU A 33 -30.58 7.15 -6.28
CA LEU A 33 -29.18 7.17 -5.88
C LEU A 33 -28.25 7.03 -7.10
N ARG A 34 -28.61 6.19 -8.09
CA ARG A 34 -27.89 6.08 -9.36
C ARG A 34 -27.86 7.42 -10.10
N ASP A 35 -28.99 8.10 -10.26
CA ASP A 35 -29.06 9.34 -11.01
C ASP A 35 -28.27 10.47 -10.34
N ILE A 36 -28.37 10.58 -9.00
CA ILE A 36 -27.58 11.54 -8.22
C ILE A 36 -26.08 11.22 -8.36
N TYR A 37 -25.71 9.94 -8.25
CA TYR A 37 -24.32 9.50 -8.39
C TYR A 37 -23.76 9.85 -9.76
N ILE A 38 -24.49 9.51 -10.84
CA ILE A 38 -24.14 9.82 -12.22
C ILE A 38 -23.98 11.33 -12.40
N ALA A 39 -24.93 12.13 -11.88
CA ALA A 39 -24.92 13.59 -11.99
C ALA A 39 -23.67 14.25 -11.40
N GLY A 40 -23.11 13.72 -10.30
CA GLY A 40 -21.88 14.24 -9.70
C GLY A 40 -20.58 13.63 -10.22
N LEU A 41 -20.61 12.58 -11.06
CA LEU A 41 -19.43 12.10 -11.77
C LEU A 41 -18.95 13.11 -12.81
N ASN A 42 -17.64 13.10 -13.09
CA ASN A 42 -17.08 13.96 -14.12
C ASN A 42 -17.64 13.58 -15.51
N LYS A 43 -17.85 14.59 -16.37
CA LYS A 43 -18.43 14.42 -17.70
C LYS A 43 -17.69 13.40 -18.59
N PRO A 44 -16.33 13.39 -18.67
CA PRO A 44 -15.64 12.44 -19.53
C PRO A 44 -15.75 10.98 -19.04
N LEU A 45 -15.59 10.71 -17.73
CA LEU A 45 -15.77 9.37 -17.16
C LEU A 45 -17.22 8.89 -17.33
N ARG A 46 -18.21 9.76 -17.15
CA ARG A 46 -19.62 9.40 -17.35
C ARG A 46 -19.86 8.88 -18.76
N LYS A 47 -19.48 9.66 -19.77
CA LYS A 47 -19.64 9.28 -21.18
C LYS A 47 -18.94 7.97 -21.49
N GLU A 48 -17.80 7.72 -20.86
CA GLU A 48 -17.01 6.54 -21.13
C GLU A 48 -17.61 5.27 -20.50
N VAL A 49 -18.18 5.38 -19.30
CA VAL A 49 -18.92 4.28 -18.66
C VAL A 49 -20.28 4.05 -19.36
N GLU A 50 -20.91 5.09 -19.88
CA GLU A 50 -22.18 5.02 -20.61
C GLU A 50 -22.05 4.39 -22.00
N ASN A 51 -20.94 4.66 -22.69
CA ASN A 51 -20.65 4.08 -24.01
C ASN A 51 -20.04 2.67 -23.95
N GLU A 52 -19.96 2.07 -22.76
CA GLU A 52 -19.49 0.69 -22.60
C GLU A 52 -20.51 -0.30 -23.16
N LYS A 53 -20.05 -1.46 -23.68
CA LYS A 53 -20.84 -2.43 -24.45
C LYS A 53 -22.12 -2.91 -23.75
N GLU A 54 -22.13 -2.91 -22.42
CA GLU A 54 -23.28 -3.24 -21.61
C GLU A 54 -23.49 -2.09 -20.60
N PRO A 55 -24.49 -1.21 -20.77
CA PRO A 55 -24.65 -0.08 -19.87
C PRO A 55 -24.92 -0.59 -18.45
N PRO A 56 -24.22 -0.08 -17.42
CA PRO A 56 -24.47 -0.51 -16.06
C PRO A 56 -25.89 -0.09 -15.65
N GLU A 57 -26.70 -1.01 -15.14
CA GLU A 57 -28.09 -0.72 -14.77
C GLU A 57 -28.24 -0.41 -13.28
N THR A 58 -27.30 -0.92 -12.48
CA THR A 58 -27.31 -0.85 -11.02
C THR A 58 -26.36 0.23 -10.52
N LEU A 59 -26.72 0.93 -9.44
CA LEU A 59 -25.84 1.89 -8.77
C LEU A 59 -24.47 1.28 -8.43
N SER A 60 -24.47 0.03 -7.95
CA SER A 60 -23.24 -0.70 -7.62
C SER A 60 -22.31 -0.89 -8.83
N ASP A 61 -22.89 -1.19 -10.01
CA ASP A 61 -22.11 -1.33 -11.24
C ASP A 61 -21.54 0.02 -11.66
N TRP A 62 -22.34 1.09 -11.60
CA TRP A 62 -21.85 2.44 -11.88
C TRP A 62 -20.68 2.82 -10.99
N ILE A 63 -20.76 2.56 -9.69
CA ILE A 63 -19.68 2.82 -8.72
C ILE A 63 -18.42 2.03 -9.10
N THR A 64 -18.57 0.73 -9.34
CA THR A 64 -17.44 -0.17 -9.63
C THR A 64 -16.73 0.24 -10.92
N ARG A 65 -17.50 0.45 -12.00
CA ARG A 65 -16.93 0.80 -13.31
C ARG A 65 -16.34 2.20 -13.34
N SER A 66 -16.96 3.17 -12.66
CA SER A 66 -16.41 4.53 -12.55
C SER A 66 -15.06 4.55 -11.83
N ILE A 67 -14.89 3.74 -10.76
CA ILE A 67 -13.61 3.59 -10.07
C ILE A 67 -12.58 2.93 -10.98
N ALA A 68 -12.93 1.81 -11.62
CA ALA A 68 -12.02 1.07 -12.49
C ALA A 68 -11.51 1.96 -13.64
N ARG A 69 -12.41 2.74 -14.28
CA ARG A 69 -12.06 3.60 -15.41
C ARG A 69 -11.20 4.79 -15.00
N ASP A 70 -11.48 5.43 -13.84
CA ASP A 70 -10.65 6.51 -13.29
C ASP A 70 -9.25 5.99 -12.93
N GLN A 71 -9.14 4.80 -12.33
CA GLN A 71 -7.85 4.17 -12.04
C GLN A 71 -7.07 3.88 -13.32
N GLN A 72 -7.71 3.28 -14.34
CA GLN A 72 -7.06 2.99 -15.61
C GLN A 72 -6.61 4.25 -16.34
N TRP A 73 -7.41 5.32 -16.31
CA TRP A 73 -7.03 6.61 -16.88
C TRP A 73 -5.80 7.20 -16.15
N ARG A 74 -5.72 7.09 -14.82
CA ARG A 74 -4.57 7.56 -14.03
C ARG A 74 -3.30 6.76 -14.26
N LEU A 75 -3.41 5.45 -14.43
CA LEU A 75 -2.27 4.59 -14.77
C LEU A 75 -1.70 4.96 -16.15
N ASN A 76 -2.59 5.26 -17.11
CA ASN A 76 -2.20 5.67 -18.46
C ASN A 76 -1.73 7.13 -18.53
N ASN A 77 -2.15 7.98 -17.57
CA ASN A 77 -1.83 9.41 -17.52
C ASN A 77 -1.16 9.77 -16.16
N PRO A 78 0.07 9.31 -15.91
CA PRO A 78 0.74 9.43 -14.61
C PRO A 78 0.94 10.88 -14.15
N THR A 79 1.01 11.84 -15.07
CA THR A 79 1.07 13.29 -14.79
C THR A 79 -0.18 13.83 -14.08
N SER A 80 -1.31 13.14 -14.16
CA SER A 80 -2.58 13.54 -13.55
C SER A 80 -2.85 12.89 -12.19
N SER A 81 -1.92 12.08 -11.68
CA SER A 81 -2.04 11.44 -10.38
C SER A 81 -1.73 12.40 -9.23
N THR A 82 -2.78 12.84 -8.53
CA THR A 82 -2.70 13.70 -7.34
C THR A 82 -2.08 12.99 -6.12
N LEU A 83 -1.71 11.70 -6.23
CA LEU A 83 -0.97 10.96 -5.19
C LEU A 83 0.56 11.12 -5.33
N LEU A 84 1.04 11.76 -6.39
CA LEU A 84 2.46 12.05 -6.57
C LEU A 84 3.04 13.20 -5.73
N PRO A 85 2.32 14.11 -5.04
CA PRO A 85 2.98 15.09 -4.18
C PRO A 85 3.71 14.46 -2.99
N LEU A 86 3.23 13.33 -2.46
CA LEU A 86 3.88 12.63 -1.35
C LEU A 86 4.89 11.57 -1.80
N LEU A 87 4.87 11.22 -3.08
CA LEU A 87 5.90 10.40 -3.73
C LEU A 87 6.62 11.22 -4.81
N LYS A 88 6.90 12.50 -4.54
CA LYS A 88 7.86 13.25 -5.34
C LYS A 88 9.22 12.64 -5.06
N LYS A 89 9.61 11.72 -5.95
CA LYS A 89 10.97 11.50 -6.43
C LYS A 89 12.00 12.12 -5.49
N THR A 90 12.42 11.38 -4.48
CA THR A 90 13.84 11.38 -4.19
C THR A 90 14.48 11.03 -5.53
N THR A 91 15.14 11.99 -6.16
CA THR A 91 16.18 11.72 -7.13
C THR A 91 17.28 11.03 -6.34
N VAL A 92 17.06 9.75 -6.02
CA VAL A 92 18.15 8.86 -5.69
C VAL A 92 18.97 8.82 -6.96
N LYS A 93 19.99 9.69 -7.03
CA LYS A 93 21.16 9.46 -7.87
C LYS A 93 21.45 7.98 -7.69
N ALA A 94 21.47 7.22 -8.78
CA ALA A 94 21.78 5.81 -8.73
C ALA A 94 23.07 5.66 -7.93
N VAL A 95 22.94 5.27 -6.66
CA VAL A 95 24.09 5.04 -5.81
C VAL A 95 24.69 3.79 -6.41
N LYS A 96 25.81 3.96 -7.12
CA LYS A 96 26.69 2.86 -7.44
C LYS A 96 27.21 2.37 -6.10
N THR A 97 26.47 1.47 -5.46
CA THR A 97 26.95 0.73 -4.30
C THR A 97 28.10 -0.10 -4.82
N THR A 98 29.34 0.38 -4.67
CA THR A 98 30.51 -0.47 -4.68
C THR A 98 30.32 -1.43 -3.52
N ARG A 99 29.80 -2.61 -3.85
CA ARG A 99 29.51 -3.68 -2.91
C ARG A 99 30.85 -4.20 -2.41
N THR A 100 31.27 -3.73 -1.24
CA THR A 100 32.41 -4.33 -0.54
C THR A 100 32.09 -5.80 -0.28
N GLU A 101 32.96 -6.67 -0.78
CA GLU A 101 32.76 -8.12 -0.88
C GLU A 101 32.58 -8.81 0.49
N GLY A 102 32.89 -8.11 1.60
CA GLY A 102 32.81 -8.63 2.97
C GLY A 102 31.41 -8.76 3.58
N THR A 103 30.33 -8.37 2.88
CA THR A 103 28.96 -8.35 3.47
C THR A 103 27.93 -9.19 2.73
N ARG A 104 28.35 -10.12 1.87
CA ARG A 104 27.43 -11.10 1.27
C ARG A 104 27.18 -12.25 2.24
N ILE A 105 26.25 -12.08 3.19
CA ILE A 105 25.56 -13.28 3.71
C ILE A 105 24.75 -13.81 2.53
N ALA A 106 25.19 -14.92 1.95
CA ALA A 106 24.49 -15.56 0.83
C ALA A 106 23.01 -15.74 1.22
N LYS A 107 22.10 -15.26 0.35
CA LYS A 107 20.67 -15.40 0.56
C LYS A 107 20.36 -16.90 0.56
N LEU A 108 20.05 -17.43 1.74
CA LEU A 108 19.72 -18.84 1.92
C LEU A 108 18.61 -19.23 0.94
N THR A 109 18.82 -20.32 0.19
CA THR A 109 17.81 -20.83 -0.74
C THR A 109 16.56 -21.30 0.02
N ASP A 110 15.39 -21.32 -0.63
CA ASP A 110 14.15 -21.71 0.04
C ASP A 110 14.20 -23.15 0.56
N ALA A 111 14.90 -24.05 -0.13
CA ALA A 111 15.14 -25.43 0.31
C ALA A 111 15.99 -25.51 1.58
N GLU A 112 17.09 -24.74 1.65
CA GLU A 112 17.91 -24.66 2.86
C GLU A 112 17.17 -24.01 4.02
N ARG A 113 16.30 -23.03 3.73
CA ARG A 113 15.46 -22.37 4.74
C ARG A 113 14.46 -23.34 5.35
N GLU A 114 13.81 -24.17 4.53
CA GLU A 114 12.90 -25.21 5.01
C GLU A 114 13.62 -26.24 5.86
N LYS A 115 14.82 -26.67 5.43
CA LYS A 115 15.65 -27.62 6.19
C LYS A 115 16.02 -27.08 7.57
N LEU A 116 16.51 -25.85 7.65
CA LEU A 116 16.86 -25.22 8.94
C LEU A 116 15.62 -25.01 9.83
N ARG A 117 14.45 -24.73 9.24
CA ARG A 117 13.18 -24.64 9.98
C ARG A 117 12.77 -26.00 10.56
N ARG A 118 12.86 -27.07 9.78
CA ARG A 118 12.53 -28.44 10.22
C ARG A 118 13.49 -28.94 11.30
N GLU A 119 14.78 -28.61 11.19
CA GLU A 119 15.82 -29.04 12.12
C GLU A 119 15.97 -28.13 13.36
N GLY A 120 15.17 -27.05 13.47
CA GLY A 120 15.25 -26.11 14.59
C GLY A 120 16.59 -25.38 14.71
N ARG A 121 17.20 -25.06 13.56
CA ARG A 121 18.54 -24.46 13.47
C ARG A 121 18.48 -22.96 13.22
N CYS A 122 19.46 -22.25 13.75
CA CYS A 122 19.65 -20.83 13.56
C CYS A 122 19.94 -20.49 12.08
N TRP A 123 19.23 -19.52 11.50
CA TRP A 123 19.47 -19.12 10.10
C TRP A 123 20.77 -18.33 9.91
N TYR A 124 21.40 -17.89 11.00
CA TYR A 124 22.66 -17.17 10.96
C TYR A 124 23.87 -18.11 11.14
N CYS A 125 23.91 -18.89 12.22
CA CYS A 125 25.06 -19.74 12.55
C CYS A 125 24.89 -21.24 12.22
N ARG A 126 23.70 -21.67 11.80
CA ARG A 126 23.34 -23.08 11.47
C ARG A 126 23.42 -24.07 12.64
N GLU A 127 23.56 -23.60 13.88
CA GLU A 127 23.53 -24.41 15.10
C GLU A 127 22.09 -24.68 15.58
N GLN A 128 21.88 -25.79 16.26
CA GLN A 128 20.57 -26.19 16.81
C GLN A 128 20.29 -25.49 18.15
N GLY A 129 19.01 -25.40 18.50
CA GLY A 129 18.56 -24.94 19.83
C GLY A 129 18.27 -23.44 19.94
N HIS A 130 18.44 -22.66 18.87
CA HIS A 130 18.07 -21.24 18.83
C HIS A 130 17.77 -20.76 17.41
N ILE A 131 17.08 -19.62 17.30
CA ILE A 131 16.82 -18.91 16.03
C ILE A 131 17.73 -17.68 15.90
N SER A 132 17.85 -17.07 14.72
CA SER A 132 18.74 -15.92 14.48
C SER A 132 18.53 -14.72 15.42
N ARG A 133 17.36 -14.62 16.05
CA ARG A 133 17.08 -13.60 17.06
C ARG A 133 17.92 -13.79 18.31
N ASP A 134 18.08 -15.04 18.75
CA ASP A 134 18.70 -15.47 20.00
C ASP A 134 20.11 -16.05 19.78
N CYS A 135 20.68 -15.80 18.60
CA CYS A 135 22.03 -16.23 18.28
C CYS A 135 23.07 -15.44 19.08
N SER A 136 23.91 -16.17 19.82
CA SER A 136 24.98 -15.61 20.65
C SER A 136 26.17 -15.05 19.84
N LYS A 137 26.26 -15.39 18.55
CA LYS A 137 27.33 -14.88 17.67
C LYS A 137 27.14 -13.39 17.37
N PRO A 138 28.23 -12.58 17.40
CA PRO A 138 28.15 -11.15 17.14
C PRO A 138 27.61 -10.91 15.73
N LYS A 139 26.53 -10.14 15.63
CA LYS A 139 25.99 -9.70 14.34
C LYS A 139 26.90 -8.59 13.82
N PRO A 140 27.16 -8.51 12.50
CA PRO A 140 27.91 -7.38 11.96
C PRO A 140 27.19 -6.08 12.33
N GLU A 141 27.95 -5.10 12.82
CA GLU A 141 27.40 -3.77 13.09
C GLU A 141 26.76 -3.23 11.80
N ARG A 142 25.50 -2.82 11.91
CA ARG A 142 24.83 -2.11 10.84
C ARG A 142 25.39 -0.69 10.81
N THR A 143 26.52 -0.52 10.14
CA THR A 143 27.03 0.81 9.78
C THR A 143 26.11 1.39 8.72
N PHE A 144 25.03 2.04 9.17
CA PHE A 144 24.37 3.02 8.32
C PHE A 144 25.38 4.16 8.13
N PRO A 145 25.68 4.60 6.90
CA PRO A 145 26.49 5.79 6.71
C PRO A 145 25.70 6.96 7.31
N LEU A 146 26.01 7.30 8.56
CA LEU A 146 25.58 8.54 9.20
C LEU A 146 26.21 9.65 8.38
N ASN A 147 25.39 10.37 7.63
CA ASN A 147 25.81 11.63 7.06
C ASN A 147 26.13 12.55 8.24
N SER A 148 27.42 12.80 8.46
CA SER A 148 27.96 13.56 9.59
C SER A 148 27.48 15.01 9.54
N THR A 149 26.31 15.29 10.10
CA THR A 149 25.88 16.67 10.39
C THR A 149 24.85 16.78 11.53
N ALA A 150 24.59 15.71 12.27
CA ALA A 150 23.83 15.78 13.50
C ALA A 150 24.80 15.74 14.69
N GLY A 151 24.80 16.81 15.50
CA GLY A 151 25.57 16.91 16.73
C GLY A 151 25.27 15.78 17.73
N PRO A 152 26.02 15.69 18.84
CA PRO A 152 25.97 14.55 19.73
C PRO A 152 24.58 14.41 20.37
N SER A 153 23.80 13.44 19.89
CA SER A 153 22.59 12.98 20.55
C SER A 153 23.00 12.16 21.76
N THR A 154 23.07 12.80 22.92
CA THR A 154 23.27 12.14 24.22
C THR A 154 21.98 11.43 24.63
N TYR A 155 21.64 10.34 23.95
CA TYR A 155 20.58 9.46 24.43
C TYR A 155 21.12 8.65 25.62
N ARG A 156 20.79 9.12 26.83
CA ARG A 156 21.04 8.41 28.08
C ARG A 156 19.98 7.32 28.24
N SER A 157 20.40 6.06 28.21
CA SER A 157 19.52 4.91 28.47
C SER A 157 18.96 5.00 29.91
N PRO A 158 17.65 4.79 30.12
CA PRO A 158 17.11 4.70 31.48
C PRO A 158 17.62 3.44 32.16
N GLN A 159 18.33 3.62 33.28
CA GLN A 159 18.77 2.54 34.16
C GLN A 159 17.53 1.93 34.82
N ASN A 160 17.30 0.66 34.53
CA ASN A 160 16.27 -0.15 35.18
C ASN A 160 16.65 -0.29 36.66
N THR A 161 15.96 0.42 37.55
CA THR A 161 16.14 0.27 38.99
C THR A 161 15.09 -0.72 39.49
N SER A 162 15.54 -1.94 39.72
CA SER A 162 14.83 -2.96 40.48
C SER A 162 15.06 -2.73 41.97
N TYR A 163 13.97 -2.60 42.72
CA TYR A 163 13.85 -3.03 44.12
C TYR A 163 12.42 -3.53 44.34
#